data_AF-A0A416A0E6-F1
#
_entry.id   AF-A0A416A0E6-F1
#
_cell.length_a   1.000
_cell.length_b   1.000
_cell.length_c   1.000
_cell.angle_alpha   90.00
_cell.angle_beta   90.00
_cell.angle_gamma   90.00
#
_symmetry.space_group_name_H-M   'P 1'
#
loop_
_entity.id
_entity.type
_entity.pdbx_description
1 polymer ?
#
loop_
_entity_poly.entity_id
_entity_poly.type
_entity_poly.pdbx_seq_one_letter_code
_entity_poly.pdbx_strand_id
1 'polypeptide(L)'
;MNTYYSVLAAIDAVINIALAEVGYLEKASGVDLYDKTANAGDKNYTKYGYEMNKLYPAVMDYPAYWCDCFVDWCFYKAFGVCNAKKVLGGDFDDYTVASAQLFKNKGAWHTSRPQRGDQVFFTNGTRICHTGLVYAVDSKYVYTIEGNTSDGSAVIRNGGAVCKKKYALSNHRIVGYGRPFYSLAVAEGSQLSTFDIKTGAGGVLVRVDGGLNIRSFPVSGSVVGTLSNGTAVYPTKKTFASNGDPWYYLPDKGWISAKYLDGGWVYESSIASARKWWYIHKGYSCTTNGIEVIGGQIYAFDSDGYMYENESVLAYADGGGVIKLKA
;
A
#
# COMPACT_ATOMS: atom_id res chain seq x y z
N MET A 1 20.63 -3.96 -4.87
CA MET A 1 19.59 -3.11 -4.25
C MET A 1 18.39 -4.00 -4.06
N ASN A 2 17.91 -4.23 -2.84
CA ASN A 2 16.71 -5.03 -2.62
C ASN A 2 15.50 -4.16 -3.00
N THR A 3 15.08 -4.27 -4.25
CA THR A 3 13.86 -3.65 -4.74
C THR A 3 12.73 -4.67 -4.67
N TYR A 4 11.60 -4.26 -4.13
CA TYR A 4 10.46 -5.14 -3.90
C TYR A 4 9.45 -5.03 -5.05
N TYR A 5 8.70 -6.11 -5.28
CA TYR A 5 7.75 -6.18 -6.40
C TYR A 5 6.45 -5.40 -6.13
N SER A 6 6.16 -4.99 -4.90
CA SER A 6 5.01 -4.14 -4.56
C SER A 6 5.24 -3.41 -3.25
N VAL A 7 4.43 -2.37 -2.97
CA VAL A 7 4.43 -1.68 -1.67
C VAL A 7 4.11 -2.64 -0.53
N LEU A 8 3.16 -3.57 -0.75
CA LEU A 8 2.81 -4.57 0.27
C LEU A 8 3.99 -5.49 0.58
N ALA A 9 4.73 -5.93 -0.45
CA ALA A 9 5.93 -6.75 -0.28
C ALA A 9 7.05 -6.00 0.44
N ALA A 10 7.21 -4.70 0.16
CA ALA A 10 8.16 -3.85 0.89
C ALA A 10 7.79 -3.72 2.37
N ILE A 11 6.51 -3.53 2.69
CA ILE A 11 5.99 -3.50 4.06
C ILE A 11 6.21 -4.86 4.74
N ASP A 12 5.88 -5.96 4.06
CA ASP A 12 6.06 -7.33 4.57
C ASP A 12 7.52 -7.61 4.91
N ALA A 13 8.46 -7.13 4.11
CA ALA A 13 9.88 -7.34 4.36
C ALA A 13 10.33 -6.76 5.70
N VAL A 14 10.01 -5.48 5.96
CA VAL A 14 10.38 -4.81 7.22
C VAL A 14 9.68 -5.48 8.41
N ILE A 15 8.39 -5.79 8.28
CA ILE A 15 7.62 -6.44 9.35
C ILE A 15 8.16 -7.84 9.64
N ASN A 16 8.49 -8.64 8.63
CA ASN A 16 9.01 -9.99 8.82
C ASN A 16 10.39 -9.97 9.49
N ILE A 17 11.23 -8.98 9.18
CA ILE A 17 12.49 -8.76 9.90
C ILE A 17 12.21 -8.44 11.37
N ALA A 18 11.32 -7.49 11.67
CA ALA A 18 10.99 -7.16 13.05
C ALA A 18 10.37 -8.35 13.82
N LEU A 19 9.48 -9.11 13.16
CA LEU A 19 8.87 -10.33 13.72
C LEU A 19 9.91 -11.39 14.06
N ALA A 20 10.93 -11.57 13.21
CA ALA A 20 12.02 -12.51 13.44
C ALA A 20 12.84 -12.15 14.69
N GLU A 21 12.82 -10.90 15.13
CA GLU A 21 13.54 -10.43 16.31
C GLU A 21 12.75 -10.53 17.61
N VAL A 22 11.43 -10.80 17.57
CA VAL A 22 10.62 -10.97 18.78
C VAL A 22 11.24 -12.00 19.72
N GLY A 23 11.40 -11.62 20.99
CA GLY A 23 12.07 -12.39 22.03
C GLY A 23 13.56 -12.11 22.19
N TYR A 24 14.16 -11.25 21.36
CA TYR A 24 15.53 -10.78 21.56
C TYR A 24 15.65 -9.98 22.86
N LEU A 25 16.67 -10.27 23.66
CA LEU A 25 17.03 -9.56 24.89
C LEU A 25 18.33 -8.77 24.71
N GLU A 26 18.37 -7.52 25.17
CA GLU A 26 19.59 -6.72 25.23
C GLU A 26 20.63 -7.33 26.18
N LYS A 27 21.90 -6.96 25.99
CA LYS A 27 23.02 -7.66 26.60
C LYS A 27 23.64 -6.89 27.76
N ALA A 28 24.27 -7.61 28.68
CA ALA A 28 25.06 -7.05 29.78
C ALA A 28 26.39 -6.44 29.30
N SER A 29 26.86 -6.81 28.10
CA SER A 29 28.10 -6.35 27.48
C SER A 29 28.08 -6.57 25.96
N GLY A 30 29.14 -6.18 25.24
CA GLY A 30 29.31 -6.42 23.80
C GLY A 30 29.49 -7.90 23.38
N VAL A 31 29.22 -8.86 24.28
CA VAL A 31 29.36 -10.30 24.05
C VAL A 31 28.00 -10.91 23.67
N ASP A 32 28.00 -11.94 22.82
CA ASP A 32 26.81 -12.69 22.38
C ASP A 32 25.68 -11.84 21.78
N LEU A 33 26.01 -10.70 21.15
CA LEU A 33 25.04 -9.76 20.57
C LEU A 33 24.06 -10.40 19.58
N TYR A 34 24.45 -11.50 18.93
CA TYR A 34 23.65 -12.19 17.93
C TYR A 34 22.81 -13.33 18.47
N ASP A 35 23.07 -13.77 19.70
CA ASP A 35 22.23 -14.74 20.38
C ASP A 35 20.95 -14.06 20.88
N LYS A 36 19.82 -14.76 20.81
CA LYS A 36 18.53 -14.15 21.14
C LYS A 36 18.36 -13.90 22.64
N THR A 37 18.92 -14.73 23.51
CA THR A 37 18.67 -14.67 24.97
C THR A 37 19.92 -14.79 25.84
N ALA A 38 21.05 -15.27 25.31
CA ALA A 38 22.31 -15.32 26.05
C ALA A 38 22.81 -13.91 26.40
N ASN A 39 23.63 -13.83 27.46
CA ASN A 39 24.21 -12.59 27.99
C ASN A 39 23.19 -11.46 28.26
N ALA A 40 21.95 -11.80 28.60
CA ALA A 40 20.91 -10.81 28.88
C ALA A 40 21.32 -9.82 29.99
N GLY A 41 21.01 -8.54 29.83
CA GLY A 41 21.32 -7.49 30.79
C GLY A 41 20.47 -6.23 30.58
N ASP A 42 20.91 -5.12 31.16
CA ASP A 42 20.18 -3.84 31.21
C ASP A 42 21.04 -2.64 30.77
N LYS A 43 22.10 -2.91 30.02
CA LYS A 43 23.12 -1.94 29.61
C LYS A 43 23.00 -1.48 28.16
N ASN A 44 21.87 -1.75 27.49
CA ASN A 44 21.60 -1.37 26.10
C ASN A 44 22.57 -1.93 25.03
N TYR A 45 23.33 -2.99 25.33
CA TYR A 45 24.15 -3.63 24.31
C TYR A 45 23.27 -4.47 23.37
N THR A 46 23.18 -4.09 22.10
CA THR A 46 22.39 -4.84 21.10
C THR A 46 23.14 -5.01 19.78
N LYS A 47 22.83 -6.07 19.02
CA LYS A 47 23.31 -6.17 17.62
C LYS A 47 22.81 -5.02 16.74
N TYR A 48 21.63 -4.47 17.03
CA TYR A 48 21.04 -3.37 16.26
C TYR A 48 21.88 -2.12 16.40
N GLY A 49 22.13 -1.68 17.64
CA GLY A 49 22.99 -0.53 17.93
C GLY A 49 24.41 -0.74 17.42
N TYR A 50 24.98 -1.93 17.62
CA TYR A 50 26.33 -2.24 17.14
C TYR A 50 26.45 -2.11 15.60
N GLU A 51 25.52 -2.71 14.85
CA GLU A 51 25.56 -2.66 13.39
C GLU A 51 25.28 -1.26 12.85
N MET A 52 24.31 -0.54 13.44
CA MET A 52 23.94 0.80 13.00
C MET A 52 25.01 1.83 13.35
N ASN A 53 25.62 1.77 14.54
CA ASN A 53 26.76 2.61 14.91
C ASN A 53 27.96 2.36 14.00
N LYS A 54 28.27 1.09 13.68
CA LYS A 54 29.35 0.79 12.74
C LYS A 54 29.08 1.35 11.34
N LEU A 55 27.81 1.36 10.92
CA LEU A 55 27.39 1.90 9.63
C LEU A 55 27.41 3.44 9.60
N TYR A 56 26.96 4.08 10.67
CA TYR A 56 26.77 5.52 10.73
C TYR A 56 27.02 6.10 12.14
N PRO A 57 28.29 6.13 12.59
CA PRO A 57 28.64 6.41 13.99
C PRO A 57 28.44 7.89 14.38
N ALA A 58 28.21 8.77 13.42
CA ALA A 58 27.97 10.19 13.67
C ALA A 58 26.57 10.47 14.23
N VAL A 59 25.63 9.53 14.08
CA VAL A 59 24.22 9.69 14.47
C VAL A 59 23.73 8.51 15.31
N MET A 60 24.18 7.29 15.01
CA MET A 60 23.72 6.09 15.70
C MET A 60 24.65 5.79 16.88
N ASP A 61 24.18 5.94 18.11
CA ASP A 61 24.92 5.71 19.35
C ASP A 61 24.98 4.21 19.72
N TYR A 62 26.07 3.78 20.36
CA TYR A 62 26.21 2.43 20.89
C TYR A 62 27.24 2.34 22.04
N PRO A 63 26.89 1.72 23.19
CA PRO A 63 25.56 1.26 23.60
C PRO A 63 24.65 2.44 23.97
N ALA A 64 23.39 2.41 23.54
CA ALA A 64 22.42 3.49 23.78
C ALA A 64 20.97 2.98 23.69
N TYR A 65 20.01 3.80 24.11
CA TYR A 65 18.59 3.48 23.98
C TYR A 65 18.25 3.14 22.52
N TRP A 66 17.64 1.98 22.30
CA TRP A 66 17.67 1.35 20.97
C TRP A 66 16.28 1.13 20.35
N CYS A 67 15.22 1.78 20.85
CA CYS A 67 13.86 1.62 20.31
C CYS A 67 13.75 2.08 18.85
N ASP A 68 14.28 3.25 18.52
CA ASP A 68 14.27 3.82 17.17
C ASP A 68 15.37 3.21 16.30
N CYS A 69 16.56 3.00 16.88
CA CYS A 69 17.64 2.24 16.24
C CYS A 69 17.17 0.86 15.76
N PHE A 70 16.31 0.17 16.52
CA PHE A 70 15.73 -1.10 16.09
C PHE A 70 14.83 -0.95 14.87
N VAL A 71 13.99 0.09 14.82
CA VAL A 71 13.16 0.37 13.65
C VAL A 71 14.05 0.65 12.46
N ASP A 72 14.99 1.59 12.56
CA ASP A 72 15.94 1.91 11.50
C ASP A 72 16.73 0.70 11.01
N TRP A 73 17.16 -0.17 11.93
CA TRP A 73 17.83 -1.43 11.60
C TRP A 73 16.93 -2.36 10.78
N CYS A 74 15.62 -2.45 11.10
CA CYS A 74 14.68 -3.23 10.30
C CYS A 74 14.57 -2.70 8.86
N PHE A 75 14.50 -1.38 8.68
CA PHE A 75 14.48 -0.75 7.35
C PHE A 75 15.82 -0.95 6.62
N TYR A 76 16.95 -0.80 7.31
CA TYR A 76 18.28 -1.07 6.78
C TYR A 76 18.40 -2.50 6.27
N LYS A 77 17.98 -3.50 7.06
CA LYS A 77 18.01 -4.90 6.64
C LYS A 77 17.09 -5.18 5.45
N ALA A 78 15.93 -4.54 5.38
CA ALA A 78 15.00 -4.71 4.27
C ALA A 78 15.53 -4.07 2.97
N PHE A 79 15.98 -2.82 3.02
CA PHE A 79 16.15 -1.98 1.83
C PHE A 79 17.62 -1.65 1.52
N GLY A 80 18.53 -1.89 2.46
CA GLY A 80 19.88 -1.34 2.43
C GLY A 80 19.88 0.16 2.71
N VAL A 81 21.07 0.73 2.93
CA VAL A 81 21.28 2.09 3.46
C VAL A 81 20.55 3.17 2.66
N CYS A 82 20.82 3.28 1.36
CA CYS A 82 20.33 4.40 0.56
C CYS A 82 18.80 4.40 0.42
N ASN A 83 18.19 3.22 0.26
CA ASN A 83 16.74 3.13 0.12
C ASN A 83 16.03 3.26 1.45
N ALA A 84 16.59 2.68 2.53
CA ALA A 84 16.02 2.81 3.88
C ALA A 84 15.90 4.29 4.29
N LYS A 85 16.98 5.08 4.13
CA LYS A 85 16.99 6.52 4.39
C LYS A 85 15.90 7.28 3.61
N LYS A 86 15.74 6.97 2.31
CA LYS A 86 14.67 7.56 1.47
C LYS A 86 13.28 7.18 1.96
N VAL A 87 13.06 5.91 2.26
CA VAL A 87 11.77 5.38 2.74
C VAL A 87 11.40 6.00 4.10
N LEU A 88 12.37 6.21 4.99
CA LEU A 88 12.19 6.88 6.29
C LEU A 88 12.05 8.41 6.18
N GLY A 89 12.12 8.99 4.97
CA GLY A 89 11.90 10.41 4.74
C GLY A 89 13.15 11.30 4.90
N GLY A 90 14.34 10.72 5.07
CA GLY A 90 15.57 11.50 5.14
C GLY A 90 16.81 10.68 5.45
N ASP A 91 17.03 10.39 6.74
CA ASP A 91 18.24 9.74 7.27
C ASP A 91 17.88 8.73 8.36
N PHE A 92 18.86 7.99 8.88
CA PHE A 92 18.73 7.23 10.13
C PHE A 92 18.96 8.14 11.32
N ASP A 93 18.22 7.90 12.41
CA ASP A 93 18.33 8.63 13.66
C ASP A 93 17.78 7.76 14.80
N ASP A 94 18.59 7.45 15.82
CA ASP A 94 18.14 6.66 16.97
C ASP A 94 17.38 7.50 18.02
N TYR A 95 17.23 8.81 17.78
CA TYR A 95 16.45 9.71 18.60
C TYR A 95 15.04 9.93 18.06
N THR A 96 14.06 9.33 18.75
CA THR A 96 12.62 9.35 18.39
C THR A 96 12.02 10.71 18.04
N VAL A 97 12.52 11.82 18.59
CA VAL A 97 12.01 13.16 18.23
C VAL A 97 12.47 13.57 16.84
N ALA A 98 13.73 13.29 16.50
CA ALA A 98 14.31 13.61 15.21
C ALA A 98 13.76 12.69 14.11
N SER A 99 13.65 11.38 14.36
CA SER A 99 12.97 10.43 13.45
C SER A 99 11.54 10.86 13.15
N ALA A 100 10.74 11.22 14.17
CA ALA A 100 9.40 11.77 13.97
C ALA A 100 9.41 13.07 13.14
N GLN A 101 10.45 13.91 13.29
CA GLN A 101 10.57 15.15 12.54
C GLN A 101 10.85 14.91 11.05
N LEU A 102 11.51 13.82 10.66
CA LEU A 102 11.70 13.44 9.25
C LEU A 102 10.34 13.28 8.55
N PHE A 103 9.42 12.54 9.16
CA PHE A 103 8.07 12.37 8.62
C PHE A 103 7.26 13.67 8.59
N LYS A 104 7.36 14.49 9.64
CA LYS A 104 6.69 15.81 9.69
C LYS A 104 7.16 16.73 8.57
N ASN A 105 8.47 16.80 8.35
CA ASN A 105 9.09 17.63 7.31
C ASN A 105 8.68 17.20 5.90
N LYS A 106 8.28 15.93 5.71
CA LYS A 106 7.86 15.37 4.42
C LYS A 106 6.35 15.22 4.27
N GLY A 107 5.55 15.75 5.19
CA GLY A 107 4.09 15.64 5.15
C GLY A 107 3.55 14.21 5.31
N ALA A 108 4.35 13.31 5.88
CA ALA A 108 4.02 11.90 6.10
C ALA A 108 3.72 11.58 7.58
N TRP A 109 3.49 12.61 8.40
CA TRP A 109 3.07 12.47 9.78
C TRP A 109 1.54 12.44 9.90
N HIS A 110 1.01 11.43 10.57
CA HIS A 110 -0.43 11.25 10.76
C HIS A 110 -0.77 11.10 12.25
N THR A 111 -1.88 11.72 12.68
CA THR A 111 -2.38 11.63 14.06
C THR A 111 -3.60 10.73 14.20
N SER A 112 -4.08 10.16 13.09
CA SER A 112 -5.24 9.26 13.05
C SER A 112 -5.10 8.28 11.88
N ARG A 113 -5.98 7.26 11.84
CA ARG A 113 -6.05 6.24 10.78
C ARG A 113 -4.69 5.55 10.56
N PRO A 114 -4.15 4.88 11.60
CA PRO A 114 -2.92 4.12 11.46
C PRO A 114 -3.08 3.03 10.41
N GLN A 115 -1.97 2.69 9.78
CA GLN A 115 -1.87 1.64 8.78
C GLN A 115 -0.77 0.67 9.15
N ARG A 116 -0.93 -0.57 8.67
CA ARG A 116 0.16 -1.55 8.68
C ARG A 116 1.36 -0.98 7.92
N GLY A 117 2.54 -1.07 8.52
CA GLY A 117 3.78 -0.50 8.01
C GLY A 117 4.10 0.90 8.55
N ASP A 118 3.19 1.57 9.24
CA ASP A 118 3.50 2.84 9.92
C ASP A 118 4.51 2.61 11.05
N GLN A 119 5.34 3.62 11.33
CA GLN A 119 6.09 3.73 12.58
C GLN A 119 5.24 4.50 13.58
N VAL A 120 4.89 3.90 14.72
CA VAL A 120 4.14 4.55 15.79
C VAL A 120 5.07 5.29 16.74
N PHE A 121 4.66 6.44 17.25
CA PHE A 121 5.43 7.22 18.20
C PHE A 121 4.64 7.51 19.47
N PHE A 122 5.30 7.38 20.61
CA PHE A 122 4.68 7.55 21.93
C PHE A 122 5.31 8.69 22.73
N THR A 123 4.48 9.36 23.52
CA THR A 123 4.89 10.44 24.42
C THR A 123 4.96 10.00 25.88
N ASN A 124 5.78 10.70 26.67
CA ASN A 124 5.74 10.68 28.13
C ASN A 124 5.05 11.91 28.73
N GLY A 125 4.38 12.72 27.91
CA GLY A 125 3.77 14.01 28.30
C GLY A 125 4.65 15.22 28.03
N THR A 126 5.97 15.04 27.84
CA THR A 126 6.91 16.14 27.56
C THR A 126 7.51 16.04 26.17
N ARG A 127 7.87 14.83 25.74
CA ARG A 127 8.47 14.57 24.42
C ARG A 127 8.08 13.20 23.89
N ILE A 128 8.36 12.99 22.61
CA ILE A 128 8.40 11.64 22.04
C ILE A 128 9.51 10.87 22.76
N CYS A 129 9.17 9.69 23.27
CA CYS A 129 10.05 8.92 24.15
C CYS A 129 10.16 7.45 23.76
N HIS A 130 9.37 6.97 22.81
CA HIS A 130 9.35 5.57 22.39
C HIS A 130 8.73 5.43 21.01
N THR A 131 9.04 4.33 20.33
CA THR A 131 8.51 4.03 18.99
C THR A 131 8.38 2.52 18.75
N GLY A 132 7.74 2.16 17.65
CA GLY A 132 7.55 0.78 17.20
C GLY A 132 7.05 0.69 15.77
N LEU A 133 7.11 -0.52 15.21
CA LEU A 133 6.60 -0.81 13.87
C LEU A 133 5.18 -1.40 13.94
N VAL A 134 4.22 -0.78 13.25
CA VAL A 134 2.83 -1.28 13.19
C VAL A 134 2.74 -2.45 12.23
N TYR A 135 2.35 -3.64 12.72
CA TYR A 135 2.18 -4.82 11.86
C TYR A 135 0.73 -5.18 11.55
N ALA A 136 -0.23 -4.64 12.30
CA ALA A 136 -1.66 -4.79 12.04
C ALA A 136 -2.47 -3.68 12.72
N VAL A 137 -3.67 -3.43 12.21
CA VAL A 137 -4.65 -2.49 12.76
C VAL A 137 -6.03 -3.12 12.62
N ASP A 138 -6.87 -3.06 13.65
CA ASP A 138 -8.29 -3.39 13.59
C ASP A 138 -9.15 -2.20 14.02
N SER A 139 -10.46 -2.40 14.22
CA SER A 139 -11.39 -1.33 14.59
C SER A 139 -11.14 -0.73 15.99
N LYS A 140 -10.36 -1.40 16.84
CA LYS A 140 -10.14 -1.01 18.24
C LYS A 140 -8.66 -0.83 18.60
N TYR A 141 -7.76 -1.56 17.95
CA TYR A 141 -6.35 -1.65 18.34
C TYR A 141 -5.39 -1.40 17.17
N VAL A 142 -4.25 -0.83 17.53
CA VAL A 142 -3.01 -0.90 16.75
C VAL A 142 -2.10 -1.97 17.36
N TYR A 143 -1.50 -2.81 16.51
CA TYR A 143 -0.59 -3.88 16.92
C TYR A 143 0.83 -3.60 16.43
N THR A 144 1.79 -3.70 17.33
CA THR A 144 3.16 -3.19 17.13
C THR A 144 4.21 -4.24 17.46
N ILE A 145 5.38 -4.13 16.82
CA ILE A 145 6.63 -4.78 17.24
C ILE A 145 7.57 -3.66 17.66
N GLU A 146 8.07 -3.74 18.89
CA GLU A 146 8.87 -2.68 19.51
C GLU A 146 10.19 -3.24 20.01
N GLY A 147 11.28 -2.51 19.77
CA GLY A 147 12.55 -2.72 20.45
C GLY A 147 12.62 -1.91 21.73
N ASN A 148 13.50 -2.31 22.64
CA ASN A 148 13.68 -1.70 23.95
C ASN A 148 12.39 -1.57 24.80
N THR A 149 11.54 -2.59 24.77
CA THR A 149 10.29 -2.67 25.54
C THR A 149 10.27 -3.94 26.39
N SER A 150 9.16 -4.21 27.08
CA SER A 150 8.89 -5.48 27.77
C SER A 150 7.50 -6.03 27.39
N ASP A 151 7.21 -7.27 27.75
CA ASP A 151 6.02 -8.05 27.35
C ASP A 151 4.67 -7.61 28.00
N GLY A 152 4.66 -6.49 28.73
CA GLY A 152 3.44 -5.93 29.31
C GLY A 152 2.53 -5.17 28.33
N SER A 153 1.41 -4.63 28.82
CA SER A 153 0.47 -3.82 28.01
C SER A 153 0.78 -2.31 27.99
N ALA A 154 1.66 -1.83 28.87
CA ALA A 154 2.03 -0.42 28.96
C ALA A 154 3.03 -0.02 27.87
N VAL A 155 3.10 1.28 27.56
CA VAL A 155 4.20 1.85 26.79
C VAL A 155 5.44 1.89 27.70
N ILE A 156 6.45 1.08 27.38
CA ILE A 156 7.70 0.96 28.12
C ILE A 156 8.83 1.44 27.22
N ARG A 157 9.52 2.52 27.62
CA ARG A 157 10.55 3.17 26.82
C ARG A 157 11.96 2.60 26.99
N ASN A 158 12.11 1.66 27.93
CA ASN A 158 13.38 1.00 28.25
C ASN A 158 13.10 -0.32 28.97
N GLY A 159 12.82 -1.38 28.21
CA GLY A 159 12.44 -2.69 28.75
C GLY A 159 13.37 -3.83 28.35
N GLY A 160 14.40 -3.56 27.53
CA GLY A 160 15.46 -4.52 27.23
C GLY A 160 15.07 -5.68 26.30
N ALA A 161 13.87 -5.71 25.73
CA ALA A 161 13.44 -6.77 24.83
C ALA A 161 12.79 -6.26 23.54
N VAL A 162 12.74 -7.14 22.53
CA VAL A 162 11.85 -6.99 21.37
C VAL A 162 10.55 -7.73 21.65
N CYS A 163 9.42 -7.02 21.70
CA CYS A 163 8.12 -7.62 22.00
C CYS A 163 7.03 -7.19 21.03
N LYS A 164 6.00 -8.04 20.88
CA LYS A 164 4.73 -7.63 20.28
C LYS A 164 3.90 -6.91 21.33
N LYS A 165 3.27 -5.80 20.93
CA LYS A 165 2.41 -4.99 21.79
C LYS A 165 1.12 -4.67 21.06
N LYS A 166 0.10 -4.24 21.81
CA LYS A 166 -1.12 -3.68 21.24
C LYS A 166 -1.64 -2.55 22.11
N TYR A 167 -2.20 -1.54 21.47
CA TYR A 167 -2.75 -0.37 22.15
C TYR A 167 -4.10 -0.01 21.57
N ALA A 168 -5.02 0.45 22.43
CA ALA A 168 -6.27 1.02 21.92
C ALA A 168 -5.95 2.20 20.99
N LEU A 169 -6.72 2.36 19.91
CA LEU A 169 -6.56 3.50 18.99
C LEU A 169 -6.70 4.87 19.70
N SER A 170 -7.42 4.89 20.83
CA SER A 170 -7.61 6.06 21.69
C SER A 170 -6.53 6.24 22.76
N ASN A 171 -5.46 5.44 22.77
CA ASN A 171 -4.42 5.55 23.79
C ASN A 171 -3.74 6.92 23.71
N HIS A 172 -3.94 7.73 24.76
CA HIS A 172 -3.42 9.10 24.87
C HIS A 172 -1.89 9.20 24.80
N ARG A 173 -1.17 8.09 24.96
CA ARG A 173 0.29 8.06 24.81
C ARG A 173 0.73 8.03 23.35
N ILE A 174 -0.13 7.67 22.41
CA ILE A 174 0.17 7.72 20.98
C ILE A 174 0.09 9.18 20.53
N VAL A 175 1.21 9.75 20.09
CA VAL A 175 1.24 11.14 19.58
C VAL A 175 1.08 11.19 18.06
N GLY A 176 1.36 10.08 17.36
CA GLY A 176 1.16 9.96 15.94
C GLY A 176 1.95 8.82 15.31
N TYR A 177 1.93 8.82 13.99
CA TYR A 177 2.44 7.78 13.12
C TYR A 177 3.26 8.43 12.00
N GLY A 178 4.50 8.02 11.83
CA GLY A 178 5.26 8.26 10.61
C GLY A 178 4.87 7.21 9.57
N ARG A 179 4.49 7.64 8.37
CA ARG A 179 4.19 6.72 7.25
C ARG A 179 5.37 6.66 6.29
N PRO A 180 6.14 5.56 6.28
CA PRO A 180 7.29 5.44 5.39
C PRO A 180 6.88 5.43 3.92
N PHE A 181 7.75 6.01 3.08
CA PHE A 181 7.60 6.10 1.64
C PHE A 181 7.96 4.78 0.95
N TYR A 182 7.27 3.69 1.30
CA TYR A 182 7.55 2.34 0.79
C TYR A 182 7.58 2.23 -0.72
N SER A 183 6.87 3.10 -1.45
CA SER A 183 6.93 3.20 -2.91
C SER A 183 8.34 3.49 -3.45
N LEU A 184 9.22 4.09 -2.65
CA LEU A 184 10.63 4.35 -3.02
C LEU A 184 11.54 3.12 -2.89
N ALA A 185 11.08 2.05 -2.24
CA ALA A 185 11.78 0.76 -2.16
C ALA A 185 11.29 -0.26 -3.20
N VAL A 186 10.35 0.15 -4.03
CA VAL A 186 9.75 -0.69 -5.05
C VAL A 186 10.41 -0.36 -6.39
N ALA A 187 10.70 -1.36 -7.22
CA ALA A 187 11.28 -1.07 -8.53
C ALA A 187 10.29 -0.24 -9.37
N GLU A 188 10.81 0.73 -10.10
CA GLU A 188 10.00 1.52 -11.03
C GLU A 188 9.32 0.56 -12.02
N GLY A 189 7.99 0.49 -11.99
CA GLY A 189 7.21 -0.44 -12.83
C GLY A 189 6.75 -1.75 -12.18
N SER A 190 7.13 -2.09 -10.94
CA SER A 190 6.63 -3.26 -10.22
C SER A 190 5.65 -2.83 -9.12
N GLN A 191 4.38 -3.15 -9.01
CA GLN A 191 3.46 -3.98 -9.77
C GLN A 191 2.15 -3.21 -9.86
N LEU A 192 1.67 -3.02 -11.07
CA LEU A 192 0.24 -2.86 -11.30
C LEU A 192 -0.37 -4.25 -11.13
N SER A 193 -1.31 -4.42 -10.20
CA SER A 193 -2.18 -5.59 -10.26
C SER A 193 -2.98 -5.47 -11.55
N THR A 194 -2.66 -6.33 -12.52
CA THR A 194 -3.34 -6.32 -13.81
C THR A 194 -4.34 -7.45 -13.90
N PHE A 195 -5.48 -7.16 -14.50
CA PHE A 195 -6.53 -8.12 -14.81
C PHE A 195 -6.61 -8.24 -16.32
N ASP A 196 -6.62 -9.46 -16.83
CA ASP A 196 -6.71 -9.69 -18.27
C ASP A 196 -8.12 -9.37 -18.76
N ILE A 197 -8.19 -8.54 -19.79
CA ILE A 197 -9.45 -8.15 -20.43
C ILE A 197 -9.35 -8.35 -21.94
N LYS A 198 -10.51 -8.42 -22.58
CA LYS A 198 -10.64 -8.32 -24.04
C LYS A 198 -11.74 -7.33 -24.35
N THR A 199 -11.89 -6.99 -25.63
CA THR A 199 -13.02 -6.19 -26.11
C THR A 199 -13.88 -6.97 -27.08
N GLY A 200 -15.08 -6.45 -27.37
CA GLY A 200 -15.82 -6.82 -28.57
C GLY A 200 -15.06 -6.43 -29.85
N ALA A 201 -15.55 -6.90 -31.01
CA ALA A 201 -14.90 -6.67 -32.31
C ALA A 201 -14.70 -5.19 -32.67
N GLY A 202 -15.59 -4.31 -32.20
CA GLY A 202 -15.51 -2.86 -32.40
C GLY A 202 -14.50 -2.13 -31.50
N GLY A 203 -13.86 -2.82 -30.55
CA GLY A 203 -13.01 -2.19 -29.54
C GLY A 203 -13.79 -1.34 -28.53
N VAL A 204 -13.06 -0.52 -27.78
CA VAL A 204 -13.61 0.55 -26.93
C VAL A 204 -13.17 1.91 -27.48
N LEU A 205 -14.06 2.91 -27.43
CA LEU A 205 -13.85 4.18 -28.12
C LEU A 205 -13.30 5.26 -27.19
N VAL A 206 -12.27 5.95 -27.66
CA VAL A 206 -11.72 7.15 -27.00
C VAL A 206 -12.67 8.33 -27.17
N ARG A 207 -13.06 8.99 -26.07
CA ARG A 207 -13.88 10.21 -26.04
C ARG A 207 -13.22 11.33 -25.23
N VAL A 208 -12.62 12.27 -25.95
CA VAL A 208 -11.92 13.44 -25.38
C VAL A 208 -12.11 14.66 -26.28
N ASP A 209 -11.99 15.87 -25.72
CA ASP A 209 -12.05 17.13 -26.48
C ASP A 209 -10.69 17.52 -27.12
N GLY A 210 -9.71 16.60 -27.07
CA GLY A 210 -8.35 16.80 -27.57
C GLY A 210 -7.63 15.47 -27.81
N GLY A 211 -6.45 15.30 -27.19
CA GLY A 211 -5.67 14.05 -27.25
C GLY A 211 -5.68 13.29 -25.93
N LEU A 212 -5.83 11.95 -25.99
CA LEU A 212 -5.66 11.07 -24.83
C LEU A 212 -4.22 10.57 -24.77
N ASN A 213 -3.50 10.89 -23.69
CA ASN A 213 -2.12 10.46 -23.50
C ASN A 213 -2.00 8.93 -23.32
N ILE A 214 -1.04 8.35 -24.03
CA ILE A 214 -0.49 7.02 -23.76
C ILE A 214 0.74 7.23 -22.87
N ARG A 215 0.84 6.50 -21.76
CA ARG A 215 1.93 6.62 -20.79
C ARG A 215 2.72 5.33 -20.64
N SER A 216 4.01 5.46 -20.31
CA SER A 216 4.87 4.31 -19.98
C SER A 216 4.42 3.58 -18.71
N PHE A 217 3.75 4.29 -17.79
CA PHE A 217 3.18 3.76 -16.56
C PHE A 217 1.96 4.61 -16.13
N PRO A 218 0.91 4.02 -15.52
CA PRO A 218 -0.25 4.74 -15.01
C PRO A 218 0.14 5.85 -14.03
N VAL A 219 -0.48 7.03 -14.19
CA VAL A 219 -0.29 8.22 -13.36
C VAL A 219 1.12 8.82 -13.43
N SER A 220 2.16 8.12 -12.99
CA SER A 220 3.53 8.64 -12.84
C SER A 220 4.41 8.49 -14.09
N GLY A 221 4.00 7.68 -15.08
CA GLY A 221 4.79 7.45 -16.28
C GLY A 221 4.83 8.65 -17.22
N SER A 222 5.94 8.77 -17.95
CA SER A 222 6.11 9.72 -19.04
C SER A 222 5.08 9.49 -20.15
N VAL A 223 4.68 10.56 -20.84
CA VAL A 223 3.85 10.45 -22.05
C VAL A 223 4.71 9.88 -23.17
N VAL A 224 4.26 8.77 -23.77
CA VAL A 224 4.95 8.04 -24.84
C VAL A 224 4.17 8.05 -26.15
N GLY A 225 2.97 8.64 -26.16
CA GLY A 225 2.15 8.81 -27.35
C GLY A 225 0.80 9.47 -27.03
N THR A 226 -0.04 9.61 -28.05
CA THR A 226 -1.37 10.23 -27.92
C THR A 226 -2.36 9.55 -28.87
N LEU A 227 -3.63 9.48 -28.47
CA LEU A 227 -4.75 9.02 -29.29
C LEU A 227 -5.72 10.16 -29.55
N SER A 228 -6.31 10.20 -30.75
CA SER A 228 -7.34 11.16 -31.12
C SER A 228 -8.73 10.72 -30.67
N ASN A 229 -9.63 11.68 -30.47
CA ASN A 229 -11.05 11.42 -30.25
C ASN A 229 -11.62 10.49 -31.35
N GLY A 230 -12.43 9.51 -30.95
CA GLY A 230 -13.04 8.53 -31.87
C GLY A 230 -12.19 7.31 -32.19
N THR A 231 -10.93 7.26 -31.74
CA THR A 231 -10.08 6.08 -31.95
C THR A 231 -10.65 4.86 -31.23
N ALA A 232 -10.85 3.76 -31.96
CA ALA A 232 -11.13 2.45 -31.36
C ALA A 232 -9.82 1.82 -30.87
N VAL A 233 -9.83 1.31 -29.64
CA VAL A 233 -8.67 0.65 -29.03
C VAL A 233 -9.03 -0.72 -28.47
N TYR A 234 -8.00 -1.58 -28.39
CA TYR A 234 -8.12 -2.99 -28.05
C TYR A 234 -7.20 -3.33 -26.88
N PRO A 235 -7.53 -2.87 -25.67
CA PRO A 235 -6.74 -3.15 -24.48
C PRO A 235 -6.78 -4.64 -24.12
N THR A 236 -5.66 -5.14 -23.58
CA THR A 236 -5.54 -6.54 -23.15
C THR A 236 -5.48 -6.69 -21.63
N LYS A 237 -5.21 -5.61 -20.92
CA LYS A 237 -5.15 -5.60 -19.46
C LYS A 237 -5.80 -4.34 -18.91
N LYS A 238 -6.37 -4.47 -17.72
CA LYS A 238 -6.74 -3.32 -16.88
C LYS A 238 -6.00 -3.36 -15.57
N THR A 239 -5.95 -2.21 -14.92
CA THR A 239 -5.44 -2.07 -13.55
C THR A 239 -6.11 -0.87 -12.89
N PHE A 240 -6.02 -0.82 -11.57
CA PHE A 240 -6.38 0.35 -10.79
C PHE A 240 -5.08 0.92 -10.21
N ALA A 241 -4.76 2.15 -10.58
CA ALA A 241 -3.59 2.83 -10.04
C ALA A 241 -3.74 3.07 -8.53
N SER A 242 -2.67 3.48 -7.85
CA SER A 242 -2.67 3.68 -6.39
C SER A 242 -3.68 4.71 -5.89
N ASN A 243 -4.15 5.61 -6.76
CA ASN A 243 -5.20 6.59 -6.47
C ASN A 243 -6.62 6.06 -6.76
N GLY A 244 -6.76 4.79 -7.16
CA GLY A 244 -8.03 4.16 -7.53
C GLY A 244 -8.44 4.36 -8.99
N ASP A 245 -7.67 5.12 -9.79
CA ASP A 245 -8.06 5.40 -11.17
C ASP A 245 -7.93 4.15 -12.06
N PRO A 246 -8.88 3.92 -12.97
CA PRO A 246 -8.83 2.79 -13.89
C PRO A 246 -7.94 3.12 -15.09
N TRP A 247 -7.06 2.18 -15.42
CA TRP A 247 -6.14 2.27 -16.56
C TRP A 247 -6.18 1.00 -17.39
N TYR A 248 -6.12 1.17 -18.71
CA TYR A 248 -6.06 0.07 -19.67
C TYR A 248 -4.71 0.05 -20.37
N TYR A 249 -4.18 -1.15 -20.57
CA TYR A 249 -2.93 -1.37 -21.31
C TYR A 249 -3.24 -1.70 -22.77
N LEU A 250 -2.64 -0.93 -23.66
CA LEU A 250 -2.63 -1.18 -25.10
C LEU A 250 -1.34 -1.96 -25.44
N PRO A 251 -1.46 -3.17 -26.02
CA PRO A 251 -0.30 -3.95 -26.47
C PRO A 251 0.67 -3.10 -27.28
N ASP A 252 1.96 -3.23 -26.96
CA ASP A 252 3.08 -2.57 -27.64
C ASP A 252 3.02 -1.04 -27.71
N LYS A 253 2.15 -0.40 -26.92
CA LYS A 253 1.99 1.07 -26.88
C LYS A 253 2.13 1.66 -25.47
N GLY A 254 1.42 1.12 -24.48
CA GLY A 254 1.44 1.61 -23.11
C GLY A 254 0.06 1.80 -22.49
N TRP A 255 -0.03 2.62 -21.46
CA TRP A 255 -1.21 2.77 -20.60
C TRP A 255 -2.03 4.01 -20.94
N ILE A 256 -3.35 3.85 -20.99
CA ILE A 256 -4.31 4.94 -21.16
C ILE A 256 -5.29 4.98 -19.98
N SER A 257 -5.79 6.15 -19.62
CA SER A 257 -6.82 6.26 -18.58
C SER A 257 -8.16 5.82 -19.15
N ALA A 258 -8.79 4.83 -18.50
CA ALA A 258 -10.04 4.26 -18.96
C ALA A 258 -11.26 5.17 -18.67
N LYS A 259 -11.07 6.26 -17.89
CA LYS A 259 -12.11 7.28 -17.64
C LYS A 259 -12.56 8.02 -18.90
N TYR A 260 -11.70 8.05 -19.92
CA TYR A 260 -11.95 8.73 -21.19
C TYR A 260 -12.41 7.77 -22.30
N LEU A 261 -12.84 6.57 -21.92
CA LEU A 261 -13.43 5.60 -22.82
C LEU A 261 -14.94 5.62 -22.66
N ASP A 262 -15.66 5.55 -23.76
CA ASP A 262 -17.12 5.62 -23.78
C ASP A 262 -17.66 5.00 -25.08
N GLY A 263 -18.33 3.86 -24.92
CA GLY A 263 -18.81 3.00 -25.99
C GLY A 263 -17.85 1.85 -26.31
N GLY A 264 -18.23 0.64 -25.93
CA GLY A 264 -17.58 -0.61 -26.33
C GLY A 264 -17.78 -1.74 -25.32
N TRP A 265 -17.72 -2.98 -25.79
CA TRP A 265 -17.82 -4.16 -24.94
C TRP A 265 -16.46 -4.52 -24.34
N VAL A 266 -16.45 -4.82 -23.04
CA VAL A 266 -15.28 -5.29 -22.29
C VAL A 266 -15.60 -6.67 -21.71
N TYR A 267 -14.67 -7.61 -21.86
CA TYR A 267 -14.76 -8.96 -21.30
C TYR A 267 -13.72 -9.17 -20.21
N GLU A 268 -14.16 -9.49 -19.01
CA GLU A 268 -13.31 -9.78 -17.85
C GLU A 268 -12.82 -11.22 -17.89
N SER A 269 -11.59 -11.45 -18.37
CA SER A 269 -11.07 -12.81 -18.55
C SER A 269 -10.69 -13.47 -17.22
N SER A 270 -10.27 -12.67 -16.24
CA SER A 270 -9.68 -13.14 -14.98
C SER A 270 -10.68 -13.35 -13.84
N ILE A 271 -11.98 -13.09 -14.03
CA ILE A 271 -12.99 -13.29 -12.97
C ILE A 271 -13.64 -14.67 -13.04
N ALA A 272 -13.95 -15.23 -11.87
CA ALA A 272 -14.70 -16.47 -11.71
C ALA A 272 -16.22 -16.22 -11.67
N SER A 273 -16.73 -15.47 -12.66
CA SER A 273 -18.16 -15.22 -12.86
C SER A 273 -18.63 -15.93 -14.13
N ALA A 274 -19.90 -16.35 -14.16
CA ALA A 274 -20.55 -16.81 -15.37
C ALA A 274 -20.83 -15.65 -16.35
N ARG A 275 -20.96 -14.43 -15.81
CA ARG A 275 -21.17 -13.19 -16.55
C ARG A 275 -19.90 -12.34 -16.53
N LYS A 276 -19.37 -12.03 -17.69
CA LYS A 276 -18.03 -11.44 -17.87
C LYS A 276 -18.04 -10.25 -18.81
N TRP A 277 -19.05 -10.14 -19.65
CA TRP A 277 -19.22 -8.99 -20.52
C TRP A 277 -19.87 -7.82 -19.79
N TRP A 278 -19.36 -6.62 -20.02
CA TRP A 278 -20.00 -5.37 -19.62
C TRP A 278 -19.74 -4.30 -20.69
N TYR A 279 -20.56 -3.27 -20.70
CA TYR A 279 -20.45 -2.18 -21.68
C TYR A 279 -19.94 -0.92 -20.99
N ILE A 280 -18.83 -0.35 -21.51
CA ILE A 280 -18.18 0.80 -20.88
C ILE A 280 -18.81 2.12 -21.32
N HIS A 281 -19.13 2.94 -20.33
CA HIS A 281 -19.58 4.33 -20.48
C HIS A 281 -18.54 5.30 -19.93
N LYS A 282 -18.66 6.55 -20.35
CA LYS A 282 -17.78 7.66 -19.92
C LYS A 282 -17.60 7.69 -18.40
N GLY A 283 -16.36 7.88 -17.95
CA GLY A 283 -16.03 7.92 -16.52
C GLY A 283 -15.81 6.54 -15.90
N TYR A 284 -15.65 5.49 -16.73
CA TYR A 284 -15.51 4.11 -16.28
C TYR A 284 -16.75 3.62 -15.53
N SER A 285 -17.92 3.91 -16.09
CA SER A 285 -19.23 3.45 -15.57
C SER A 285 -19.85 2.44 -16.52
N CYS A 286 -20.96 1.84 -16.08
CA CYS A 286 -21.77 0.91 -16.88
C CYS A 286 -23.23 0.96 -16.41
N THR A 287 -24.12 0.36 -17.20
CA THR A 287 -25.50 0.11 -16.77
C THR A 287 -25.53 -1.01 -15.75
N THR A 288 -26.21 -0.82 -14.63
CA THR A 288 -26.36 -1.81 -13.55
C THR A 288 -27.83 -2.04 -13.24
N ASN A 289 -28.22 -3.29 -13.01
CA ASN A 289 -29.58 -3.72 -12.66
C ASN A 289 -30.64 -3.16 -13.62
N GLY A 290 -30.39 -3.28 -14.93
CA GLY A 290 -31.14 -2.54 -15.93
C GLY A 290 -31.01 -3.10 -17.33
N ILE A 291 -31.67 -2.40 -18.26
CA ILE A 291 -31.71 -2.75 -19.68
C ILE A 291 -31.14 -1.57 -20.47
N GLU A 292 -30.32 -1.86 -21.47
CA GLU A 292 -29.75 -0.85 -22.37
C GLU A 292 -29.90 -1.28 -23.84
N VAL A 293 -30.16 -0.32 -24.72
CA VAL A 293 -30.14 -0.55 -26.17
C VAL A 293 -28.78 -0.14 -26.72
N ILE A 294 -27.97 -1.12 -27.13
CA ILE A 294 -26.62 -0.93 -27.65
C ILE A 294 -26.60 -1.42 -29.10
N GLY A 295 -26.25 -0.53 -30.04
CA GLY A 295 -26.20 -0.89 -31.47
C GLY A 295 -27.52 -1.44 -32.02
N GLY A 296 -28.66 -0.99 -31.50
CA GLY A 296 -30.00 -1.45 -31.91
C GLY A 296 -30.45 -2.78 -31.28
N GLN A 297 -29.64 -3.40 -30.42
CA GLN A 297 -29.97 -4.62 -29.69
C GLN A 297 -30.20 -4.32 -28.21
N ILE A 298 -31.09 -5.09 -27.58
CA ILE A 298 -31.47 -4.92 -26.17
C ILE A 298 -30.61 -5.85 -25.32
N TYR A 299 -29.97 -5.32 -24.29
CA TYR A 299 -29.14 -6.06 -23.34
C TYR A 299 -29.61 -5.81 -21.91
N ALA A 300 -29.55 -6.84 -21.07
CA ALA A 300 -29.83 -6.75 -19.63
C ALA A 300 -28.54 -6.91 -18.83
N PHE A 301 -28.45 -6.21 -17.70
CA PHE A 301 -27.28 -6.17 -16.83
C PHE A 301 -27.66 -6.40 -15.37
N ASP A 302 -26.85 -7.16 -14.65
CA ASP A 302 -27.03 -7.44 -13.23
C ASP A 302 -26.60 -6.28 -12.33
N SER A 303 -26.68 -6.47 -11.01
CA SER A 303 -26.35 -5.44 -10.02
C SER A 303 -24.91 -4.95 -10.08
N ASP A 304 -23.99 -5.76 -10.60
CA ASP A 304 -22.57 -5.44 -10.73
C ASP A 304 -22.23 -4.88 -12.12
N GLY A 305 -23.22 -4.83 -13.02
CA GLY A 305 -23.10 -4.28 -14.37
C GLY A 305 -22.63 -5.29 -15.42
N TYR A 306 -22.63 -6.58 -15.09
CA TYR A 306 -22.36 -7.63 -16.06
C TYR A 306 -23.61 -8.00 -16.84
N MET A 307 -23.44 -8.17 -18.14
CA MET A 307 -24.49 -8.59 -19.05
C MET A 307 -24.90 -10.04 -18.72
N TYR A 308 -26.20 -10.31 -18.72
CA TYR A 308 -26.70 -11.69 -18.65
C TYR A 308 -26.31 -12.47 -19.91
N GLU A 309 -25.73 -13.67 -19.74
CA GLU A 309 -25.16 -14.47 -20.84
C GLU A 309 -25.89 -15.81 -20.98
N ASN A 310 -26.66 -15.99 -22.08
CA ASN A 310 -27.44 -17.22 -22.33
C ASN A 310 -28.44 -17.56 -21.20
N GLU A 311 -29.02 -16.52 -20.59
CA GLU A 311 -29.96 -16.64 -19.46
C GLU A 311 -31.33 -16.04 -19.81
N SER A 312 -32.39 -16.61 -19.24
CA SER A 312 -33.72 -16.00 -19.26
C SER A 312 -33.83 -15.00 -18.10
N VAL A 313 -34.15 -13.74 -18.41
CA VAL A 313 -34.30 -12.69 -17.40
C VAL A 313 -35.77 -12.29 -17.29
N LEU A 314 -36.30 -12.27 -16.07
CA LEU A 314 -37.66 -11.80 -15.81
C LEU A 314 -37.68 -10.28 -15.77
N ALA A 315 -38.61 -9.68 -16.51
CA ALA A 315 -38.84 -8.25 -16.51
C ALA A 315 -40.33 -7.92 -16.32
N TYR A 316 -40.62 -6.72 -15.84
CA TYR A 316 -41.97 -6.18 -15.73
C TYR A 316 -41.98 -4.72 -16.21
N ALA A 317 -43.14 -4.25 -16.67
CA ALA A 317 -43.35 -2.82 -16.92
C ALA A 317 -43.95 -2.19 -15.65
N ASP A 318 -43.40 -1.07 -15.21
CA ASP A 318 -44.03 -0.30 -14.13
C ASP A 318 -45.27 0.49 -14.63
N GLY A 319 -45.94 1.20 -13.73
CA GLY A 319 -47.15 1.97 -14.06
C GLY A 319 -46.93 3.09 -15.09
N GLY A 320 -45.68 3.43 -15.40
CA GLY A 320 -45.31 4.37 -16.47
C GLY A 320 -44.88 3.69 -17.78
N GLY A 321 -44.94 2.36 -17.86
CA GLY A 321 -44.54 1.59 -19.04
C GLY A 321 -43.02 1.36 -19.15
N VAL A 322 -42.24 1.68 -18.11
CA VAL A 322 -40.79 1.46 -18.11
C VAL A 322 -40.50 0.00 -17.76
N ILE A 323 -39.77 -0.69 -18.63
CA ILE A 323 -39.36 -2.07 -18.41
C ILE A 323 -38.23 -2.10 -17.37
N LYS A 324 -38.42 -2.91 -16.32
CA LYS A 324 -37.46 -3.14 -15.23
C LYS A 324 -37.19 -4.62 -15.05
N LEU A 325 -35.97 -4.96 -14.67
CA LEU A 325 -35.63 -6.32 -14.27
C LEU A 325 -36.29 -6.65 -12.94
N LYS A 326 -36.77 -7.88 -12.81
CA LYS A 326 -37.29 -8.43 -11.56
C LYS A 326 -36.12 -9.06 -10.82
N ALA A 327 -35.85 -8.58 -9.60
CA ALA A 327 -34.84 -9.14 -8.72
C ALA A 327 -35.14 -10.61 -8.37
#